data_AF-A0A1X0R8V1-F1
#
_entry.id   AF-A0A1X0R8V1-F1
#
_cell.length_a   1.000
_cell.length_b   1.000
_cell.length_c   1.000
_cell.angle_alpha   90.00
_cell.angle_beta   90.00
_cell.angle_gamma   90.00
#
_symmetry.space_group_name_H-M   'P 1'
#
loop_
_entity.id
_entity.type
_entity.pdbx_description
1 polymer ?
#
loop_
_entity_poly.entity_id
_entity_poly.type
_entity_poly.pdbx_seq_one_letter_code
_entity_poly.pdbx_strand_id
1 'polypeptide(L)'
;MVIAAGFEDARVIYGYLKAPMDTIDKAEQPLPVNHAWCAVKIEGEYRFVDCWLASPFHPHNDNKMEPHWFLTLPLDMVMTHLPEQKKYQYISPSITPYAFFSLPYIRNTFFWHRLRVLKYHVHQSSEDQDGIFYLSMKVQPNISCYAEIEADDGSTARGLAQCLTDDRNSRICKVKAVLPSHQTGGWLKVYAGPKIIPSNNAAIQQDVVCKTHFSLAMCVRVTSERQCSPFDFVKLYADYNEFYVQEPQCYQLYPLQTYHFCIRGARSDYKAVHHKLAIKSPNGKLYKLMYQPQDQTYEGTVTVSVAGKWFLICLLHHTGGWYTVAEWSCSIP
;
A
#
# COMPACT_ATOMS: atom_id res chain seq x y z
N MET A 1 -2.08 32.82 -22.16
CA MET A 1 -0.66 32.39 -22.04
C MET A 1 -0.37 31.17 -22.90
N VAL A 2 -1.03 30.03 -22.70
CA VAL A 2 -0.79 28.81 -23.48
C VAL A 2 -0.99 29.00 -24.99
N ILE A 3 -2.11 29.59 -25.43
CA ILE A 3 -2.33 29.93 -26.85
C ILE A 3 -1.21 30.85 -27.38
N ALA A 4 -0.79 31.84 -26.59
CA ALA A 4 0.29 32.75 -26.96
C ALA A 4 1.66 32.05 -27.05
N ALA A 5 1.83 30.90 -26.38
CA ALA A 5 3.02 30.05 -26.47
C ALA A 5 2.98 29.10 -27.68
N GLY A 6 1.96 29.19 -28.55
CA GLY A 6 1.88 28.45 -29.82
C GLY A 6 1.10 27.14 -29.79
N PHE A 7 0.41 26.81 -28.69
CA PHE A 7 -0.43 25.62 -28.61
C PHE A 7 -1.76 25.81 -29.38
N GLU A 8 -2.19 24.76 -30.08
CA GLU A 8 -3.34 24.78 -31.01
C GLU A 8 -4.67 25.13 -30.34
N ASP A 9 -4.92 24.56 -29.15
CA ASP A 9 -6.15 24.73 -28.40
C ASP A 9 -5.84 24.66 -26.89
N ALA A 10 -6.50 25.51 -26.13
CA ALA A 10 -6.45 25.52 -24.69
C ALA A 10 -7.78 26.02 -24.13
N ARG A 11 -8.23 25.42 -23.03
CA ARG A 11 -9.49 25.79 -22.37
C ARG A 11 -9.39 25.65 -20.87
N VAL A 12 -10.11 26.52 -20.18
CA VAL A 12 -10.37 26.37 -18.74
C VAL A 12 -11.50 25.35 -18.58
N ILE A 13 -11.31 24.43 -17.66
CA ILE A 13 -12.28 23.40 -17.28
C ILE A 13 -12.63 23.62 -15.82
N TYR A 14 -13.92 23.62 -15.55
CA TYR A 14 -14.50 23.69 -14.23
C TYR A 14 -15.01 22.30 -13.83
N GLY A 15 -14.91 21.98 -12.55
CA GLY A 15 -15.38 20.71 -12.04
C GLY A 15 -15.06 20.47 -10.57
N TYR A 16 -14.98 19.20 -10.25
CA TYR A 16 -14.80 18.70 -8.90
C TYR A 16 -13.41 18.10 -8.71
N LEU A 17 -12.67 18.61 -7.73
CA LEU A 17 -11.46 18.03 -7.18
C LEU A 17 -11.82 17.18 -5.96
N LYS A 18 -11.50 15.89 -6.02
CA LYS A 18 -11.75 14.93 -4.94
C LYS A 18 -10.82 15.20 -3.76
N ALA A 19 -11.38 15.23 -2.55
CA ALA A 19 -10.63 15.19 -1.30
C ALA A 19 -10.49 13.74 -0.80
N PRO A 20 -9.54 13.46 0.13
CA PRO A 20 -9.22 12.09 0.55
C PRO A 20 -10.37 11.26 1.11
N MET A 21 -11.38 11.91 1.69
CA MET A 21 -12.50 11.28 2.40
C MET A 21 -13.84 11.48 1.71
N ASP A 22 -13.85 11.98 0.47
CA ASP A 22 -15.08 12.23 -0.26
C ASP A 22 -15.70 10.92 -0.75
N THR A 23 -16.98 10.77 -0.52
CA THR A 23 -17.80 9.66 -1.01
C THR A 23 -18.97 10.21 -1.80
N ILE A 24 -19.53 9.37 -2.69
CA ILE A 24 -20.70 9.79 -3.47
C ILE A 24 -21.90 10.16 -2.59
N ASP A 25 -22.09 9.46 -1.46
CA ASP A 25 -23.21 9.73 -0.54
C ASP A 25 -23.06 11.06 0.19
N LYS A 26 -21.82 11.53 0.39
CA LYS A 26 -21.52 12.82 1.00
C LYS A 26 -21.48 13.96 -0.01
N ALA A 27 -21.41 13.65 -1.30
CA ALA A 27 -21.28 14.64 -2.34
C ALA A 27 -22.68 15.16 -2.74
N GLU A 28 -22.84 16.48 -2.74
CA GLU A 28 -24.07 17.13 -3.21
C GLU A 28 -24.35 16.77 -4.69
N GLN A 29 -25.63 16.71 -5.07
CA GLN A 29 -26.05 16.47 -6.45
C GLN A 29 -26.91 17.65 -6.94
N PRO A 30 -26.51 18.34 -8.03
CA PRO A 30 -25.31 18.11 -8.84
C PRO A 30 -24.02 18.37 -8.06
N LEU A 31 -22.92 17.71 -8.45
CA LEU A 31 -21.61 17.91 -7.81
C LEU A 31 -21.21 19.39 -7.85
N PRO A 32 -20.71 19.94 -6.73
CA PRO A 32 -20.30 21.34 -6.70
C PRO A 32 -19.06 21.55 -7.57
N VAL A 33 -18.97 22.72 -8.18
CA VAL A 33 -17.73 23.18 -8.81
C VAL A 33 -16.84 23.75 -7.71
N ASN A 34 -15.88 22.96 -7.24
CA ASN A 34 -14.95 23.38 -6.20
C ASN A 34 -13.55 23.69 -6.76
N HIS A 35 -13.31 23.44 -8.06
CA HIS A 35 -11.99 23.60 -8.64
C HIS A 35 -12.02 23.91 -10.15
N ALA A 36 -10.90 24.44 -10.65
CA ALA A 36 -10.71 24.72 -12.07
C ALA A 36 -9.26 24.45 -12.51
N TRP A 37 -9.09 23.97 -13.74
CA TRP A 37 -7.79 23.65 -14.34
C TRP A 37 -7.79 23.92 -15.84
N CYS A 38 -6.64 23.84 -16.50
CA CYS A 38 -6.56 24.00 -17.95
C CYS A 38 -6.41 22.65 -18.65
N ALA A 39 -7.04 22.50 -19.82
CA ALA A 39 -6.64 21.50 -20.81
C ALA A 39 -5.96 22.21 -21.98
N VAL A 40 -4.92 21.58 -22.51
CA VAL A 40 -4.10 22.07 -23.61
C VAL A 40 -3.95 20.94 -24.62
N LYS A 41 -4.13 21.23 -25.90
CA LYS A 41 -3.95 20.27 -26.98
C LYS A 41 -2.52 20.32 -27.50
N ILE A 42 -1.86 19.17 -27.51
CA ILE A 42 -0.48 18.97 -27.94
C ILE A 42 -0.46 17.74 -28.85
N GLU A 43 -0.03 17.91 -30.11
CA GLU A 43 0.12 16.82 -31.08
C GLU A 43 -1.17 15.96 -31.22
N GLY A 44 -2.34 16.60 -31.28
CA GLY A 44 -3.63 15.92 -31.39
C GLY A 44 -4.24 15.45 -30.07
N GLU A 45 -3.46 15.41 -28.98
CA GLU A 45 -3.87 14.87 -27.69
C GLU A 45 -4.05 15.96 -26.63
N TYR A 46 -5.03 15.80 -25.74
CA TYR A 46 -5.17 16.72 -24.61
C TYR A 46 -4.26 16.33 -23.45
N ARG A 47 -3.69 17.36 -22.81
CA ARG A 47 -2.92 17.32 -21.57
C ARG A 47 -3.47 18.36 -20.61
N PHE A 48 -3.28 18.15 -19.33
CA PHE A 48 -3.85 19.02 -18.30
C PHE A 48 -2.78 19.82 -17.55
N VAL A 49 -3.14 21.02 -17.13
CA VAL A 49 -2.33 21.88 -16.29
C VAL A 49 -3.15 22.33 -15.08
N ASP A 50 -2.73 21.94 -13.90
CA ASP A 50 -3.35 22.36 -12.64
C ASP A 50 -2.37 23.15 -11.77
N CYS A 51 -2.50 24.48 -11.82
CA CYS A 51 -1.61 25.39 -11.09
C CYS A 51 -1.80 25.33 -9.57
N TRP A 52 -2.98 24.94 -9.08
CA TRP A 52 -3.24 24.85 -7.65
C TRP A 52 -2.53 23.64 -7.05
N LEU A 53 -2.74 22.45 -7.63
CA LEU A 53 -2.05 21.25 -7.16
C LEU A 53 -0.54 21.28 -7.48
N ALA A 54 -0.11 22.01 -8.51
CA ALA A 54 1.30 22.24 -8.80
C ALA A 54 2.00 23.20 -7.82
N SER A 55 1.23 24.08 -7.17
CA SER A 55 1.77 25.21 -6.42
C SER A 55 2.65 24.77 -5.25
N PRO A 56 3.84 25.37 -5.03
CA PRO A 56 4.62 25.11 -3.82
C PRO A 56 3.86 25.47 -2.54
N PHE A 57 2.86 26.36 -2.62
CA PHE A 57 2.02 26.76 -1.50
C PHE A 57 0.87 25.79 -1.21
N HIS A 58 0.67 24.78 -2.04
CA HIS A 58 -0.29 23.74 -1.74
C HIS A 58 0.13 22.99 -0.47
N PRO A 59 -0.76 22.74 0.51
CA PRO A 59 -0.40 22.17 1.82
C PRO A 59 0.29 20.80 1.79
N HIS A 60 0.29 20.11 0.65
CA HIS A 60 0.91 18.80 0.46
C HIS A 60 2.21 18.81 -0.33
N ASN A 61 2.70 20.00 -0.72
CA ASN A 61 3.82 20.14 -1.63
C ASN A 61 5.13 20.56 -0.92
N ASP A 62 5.13 20.70 0.41
CA ASP A 62 6.31 21.01 1.23
C ASP A 62 7.18 22.16 0.67
N ASN A 63 6.53 23.25 0.22
CA ASN A 63 7.16 24.41 -0.42
C ASN A 63 7.95 24.10 -1.71
N LYS A 64 7.64 23.00 -2.39
CA LYS A 64 8.24 22.62 -3.68
C LYS A 64 7.17 22.55 -4.76
N MET A 65 7.48 23.02 -5.96
CA MET A 65 6.55 22.86 -7.09
C MET A 65 6.36 21.37 -7.40
N GLU A 66 5.11 20.96 -7.62
CA GLU A 66 4.79 19.61 -8.10
C GLU A 66 4.70 19.61 -9.65
N PRO A 67 5.68 19.01 -10.35
CA PRO A 67 5.68 18.99 -11.81
C PRO A 67 4.64 18.03 -12.42
N HIS A 68 4.14 17.03 -11.69
CA HIS A 68 3.15 16.07 -12.23
C HIS A 68 1.91 16.75 -12.82
N TRP A 69 1.53 17.89 -12.25
CA TRP A 69 0.36 18.68 -12.65
C TRP A 69 0.60 19.59 -13.85
N PHE A 70 1.76 19.52 -14.50
CA PHE A 70 2.03 20.18 -15.77
C PHE A 70 2.09 19.16 -16.91
N LEU A 71 1.13 19.26 -17.82
CA LEU A 71 0.92 18.34 -18.94
C LEU A 71 0.54 16.91 -18.49
N THR A 72 -0.28 16.82 -17.44
CA THR A 72 -0.81 15.56 -16.89
C THR A 72 -1.63 14.82 -17.95
N LEU A 73 -1.52 13.49 -17.96
CA LEU A 73 -2.29 12.63 -18.85
C LEU A 73 -3.78 12.59 -18.44
N PRO A 74 -4.72 12.45 -19.38
CA PRO A 74 -6.14 12.31 -19.05
C PRO A 74 -6.45 11.18 -18.06
N LEU A 75 -5.79 10.03 -18.20
CA LEU A 75 -5.99 8.89 -17.29
C LEU A 75 -5.48 9.15 -15.86
N ASP A 76 -4.48 10.00 -15.69
CA ASP A 76 -3.99 10.39 -14.37
C ASP A 76 -4.91 11.47 -13.78
N MET A 77 -5.36 12.42 -14.61
CA MET A 77 -6.24 13.52 -14.21
C MET A 77 -7.57 13.03 -13.63
N VAL A 78 -8.19 12.00 -14.22
CA VAL A 78 -9.48 11.46 -13.74
C VAL A 78 -9.40 10.76 -12.38
N MET A 79 -8.20 10.53 -11.84
CA MET A 79 -8.05 9.98 -10.49
C MET A 79 -8.37 10.99 -9.39
N THR A 80 -8.33 12.29 -9.71
CA THR A 80 -8.54 13.38 -8.76
C THR A 80 -9.54 14.42 -9.25
N HIS A 81 -9.71 14.58 -10.56
CA HIS A 81 -10.53 15.64 -11.15
C HIS A 81 -11.68 15.06 -11.99
N LEU A 82 -12.88 15.57 -11.75
CA LEU A 82 -14.06 15.25 -12.54
C LEU A 82 -14.65 16.54 -13.13
N PRO A 83 -14.60 16.75 -14.45
CA PRO A 83 -15.17 17.95 -15.07
C PRO A 83 -16.71 17.93 -15.02
N GLU A 84 -17.34 19.11 -14.99
CA GLU A 84 -18.80 19.24 -15.08
C GLU A 84 -19.36 18.57 -16.34
N GLN A 85 -18.65 18.71 -17.46
CA GLN A 85 -19.05 18.12 -18.74
C GLN A 85 -18.16 16.90 -19.06
N LYS A 86 -18.80 15.73 -19.22
CA LYS A 86 -18.12 14.44 -19.50
C LYS A 86 -17.12 14.49 -20.67
N LYS A 87 -17.42 15.29 -21.71
CA LYS A 87 -16.54 15.44 -22.90
C LYS A 87 -15.14 15.99 -22.58
N TYR A 88 -14.98 16.68 -21.45
CA TYR A 88 -13.70 17.26 -21.03
C TYR A 88 -12.84 16.32 -20.20
N GLN A 89 -13.26 15.07 -20.00
CA GLN A 89 -12.40 14.04 -19.39
C GLN A 89 -11.32 13.54 -20.36
N TYR A 90 -11.55 13.66 -21.68
CA TYR A 90 -10.65 13.20 -22.75
C TYR A 90 -10.14 11.76 -22.58
N ILE A 91 -10.99 10.89 -22.04
CA ILE A 91 -10.77 9.44 -21.96
C ILE A 91 -11.94 8.71 -22.61
N SER A 92 -11.68 7.51 -23.10
CA SER A 92 -12.69 6.64 -23.68
C SER A 92 -12.61 5.25 -23.03
N PRO A 93 -13.70 4.78 -22.36
CA PRO A 93 -14.93 5.51 -22.08
C PRO A 93 -14.75 6.60 -21.02
N SER A 94 -15.59 7.65 -21.05
CA SER A 94 -15.70 8.61 -19.95
C SER A 94 -16.28 7.94 -18.70
N ILE A 95 -15.81 8.31 -17.52
CA ILE A 95 -16.30 7.80 -16.24
C ILE A 95 -17.49 8.62 -15.72
N THR A 96 -18.37 7.97 -14.97
CA THR A 96 -19.49 8.61 -14.26
C THR A 96 -19.03 9.14 -12.90
N PRO A 97 -19.79 10.05 -12.26
CA PRO A 97 -19.55 10.41 -10.86
C PRO A 97 -19.44 9.20 -9.93
N TYR A 98 -20.31 8.21 -10.09
CA TYR A 98 -20.25 6.97 -9.31
C TYR A 98 -18.91 6.25 -9.49
N ALA A 99 -18.50 6.01 -10.74
CA ALA A 99 -17.20 5.39 -11.01
C ALA A 99 -16.03 6.21 -10.45
N PHE A 100 -16.06 7.54 -10.56
CA PHE A 100 -15.06 8.44 -10.01
C PHE A 100 -14.91 8.33 -8.48
N PHE A 101 -16.04 8.24 -7.75
CA PHE A 101 -15.99 8.03 -6.30
C PHE A 101 -15.55 6.62 -5.91
N SER A 102 -15.82 5.60 -6.74
CA SER A 102 -15.33 4.22 -6.56
C SER A 102 -13.83 4.04 -6.83
N LEU A 103 -13.19 4.96 -7.57
CA LEU A 103 -11.75 4.96 -7.74
C LEU A 103 -11.06 5.38 -6.44
N PRO A 104 -9.89 4.82 -6.10
CA PRO A 104 -9.10 5.32 -4.98
C PRO A 104 -8.78 6.80 -5.14
N TYR A 105 -8.76 7.53 -4.03
CA TYR A 105 -8.13 8.84 -3.98
C TYR A 105 -6.61 8.66 -4.08
N ILE A 106 -5.96 9.43 -4.96
CA ILE A 106 -4.53 9.32 -5.27
C ILE A 106 -3.80 10.58 -4.85
N ARG A 107 -2.55 10.43 -4.38
CA ARG A 107 -1.58 11.52 -4.17
C ARG A 107 -0.41 11.42 -5.14
N ASN A 108 0.36 12.49 -5.28
CA ASN A 108 1.53 12.58 -6.16
C ASN A 108 2.51 11.41 -6.00
N THR A 109 2.71 10.92 -4.76
CA THR A 109 3.52 9.73 -4.45
C THR A 109 3.18 8.52 -5.32
N PHE A 110 1.90 8.29 -5.63
CA PHE A 110 1.46 7.19 -6.49
C PHE A 110 2.01 7.34 -7.91
N PHE A 111 1.95 8.55 -8.46
CA PHE A 111 2.44 8.87 -9.80
C PHE A 111 3.97 8.84 -9.84
N TRP A 112 4.65 9.46 -8.88
CA TRP A 112 6.11 9.47 -8.77
C TRP A 112 6.70 8.05 -8.74
N HIS A 113 6.05 7.14 -8.01
CA HIS A 113 6.48 5.76 -7.88
C HIS A 113 5.86 4.80 -8.90
N ARG A 114 5.11 5.33 -9.88
CA ARG A 114 4.49 4.58 -10.98
C ARG A 114 3.74 3.35 -10.47
N LEU A 115 2.98 3.53 -9.38
CA LEU A 115 2.14 2.50 -8.82
C LEU A 115 0.98 2.21 -9.79
N ARG A 116 0.53 0.96 -9.83
CA ARG A 116 -0.67 0.59 -10.60
C ARG A 116 -1.51 -0.38 -9.81
N VAL A 117 -2.73 0.02 -9.48
CA VAL A 117 -3.70 -0.87 -8.83
C VAL A 117 -4.09 -1.97 -9.83
N LEU A 118 -4.05 -3.22 -9.39
CA LEU A 118 -4.41 -4.39 -10.20
C LEU A 118 -5.80 -4.92 -9.86
N LYS A 119 -6.07 -5.05 -8.56
CA LYS A 119 -7.35 -5.53 -8.03
C LYS A 119 -7.49 -5.07 -6.59
N TYR A 120 -8.70 -4.76 -6.18
CA TYR A 120 -9.04 -4.52 -4.78
C TYR A 120 -10.42 -5.10 -4.46
N HIS A 121 -10.58 -5.56 -3.21
CA HIS A 121 -11.83 -5.99 -2.58
C HIS A 121 -12.03 -5.11 -1.35
N VAL A 122 -12.89 -4.11 -1.50
CA VAL A 122 -13.08 -3.01 -0.53
C VAL A 122 -14.48 -2.99 0.06
N HIS A 123 -15.37 -3.87 -0.40
CA HIS A 123 -16.70 -4.06 0.17
C HIS A 123 -16.82 -5.49 0.67
N GLN A 124 -17.20 -5.65 1.93
CA GLN A 124 -17.48 -6.96 2.52
C GLN A 124 -18.97 -7.16 2.68
N SER A 125 -19.46 -8.22 2.04
CA SER A 125 -20.82 -8.71 2.22
C SER A 125 -20.93 -9.51 3.51
N SER A 126 -22.16 -9.71 3.97
CA SER A 126 -22.45 -10.60 5.09
C SER A 126 -22.07 -12.07 4.83
N GLU A 127 -21.77 -12.48 3.60
CA GLU A 127 -21.31 -13.84 3.28
C GLU A 127 -19.78 -14.01 3.43
N ASP A 128 -19.03 -12.90 3.47
CA ASP A 128 -17.57 -12.92 3.60
C ASP A 128 -17.15 -13.36 5.02
N GLN A 129 -16.27 -14.37 5.12
CA GLN A 129 -15.93 -14.98 6.41
C GLN A 129 -14.68 -14.41 7.09
N ASP A 130 -13.74 -13.83 6.35
CA ASP A 130 -12.43 -13.45 6.91
C ASP A 130 -12.37 -12.02 7.44
N GLY A 131 -13.29 -11.13 7.05
CA GLY A 131 -13.25 -9.72 7.43
C GLY A 131 -12.02 -8.98 6.89
N ILE A 132 -11.31 -9.54 5.90
CA ILE A 132 -10.09 -8.95 5.32
C ILE A 132 -10.38 -8.19 4.03
N PHE A 133 -10.01 -6.92 4.00
CA PHE A 133 -9.93 -6.12 2.77
C PHE A 133 -8.63 -6.42 2.05
N TYR A 134 -8.68 -6.59 0.73
CA TYR A 134 -7.52 -6.93 -0.08
C TYR A 134 -7.27 -5.87 -1.15
N LEU A 135 -6.01 -5.50 -1.35
CA LEU A 135 -5.57 -4.70 -2.49
C LEU A 135 -4.28 -5.27 -3.05
N SER A 136 -4.16 -5.25 -4.37
CA SER A 136 -2.93 -5.62 -5.06
C SER A 136 -2.55 -4.54 -6.05
N MET A 137 -1.25 -4.27 -6.09
CA MET A 137 -0.69 -3.24 -6.97
C MET A 137 0.65 -3.67 -7.53
N LYS A 138 0.95 -3.26 -8.76
CA LYS A 138 2.28 -3.34 -9.33
C LYS A 138 3.15 -2.23 -8.74
N VAL A 139 4.38 -2.59 -8.38
CA VAL A 139 5.34 -1.71 -7.70
C VAL A 139 6.70 -1.78 -8.41
N GLN A 140 7.42 -0.67 -8.45
CA GLN A 140 8.76 -0.62 -9.05
C GLN A 140 9.80 -1.36 -8.18
N PRO A 141 10.94 -1.84 -8.73
CA PRO A 141 11.90 -2.66 -7.98
C PRO A 141 12.43 -2.06 -6.67
N ASN A 142 12.56 -0.73 -6.61
CA ASN A 142 13.12 0.00 -5.46
C ASN A 142 12.06 0.62 -4.55
N ILE A 143 10.79 0.26 -4.69
CA ILE A 143 9.68 0.86 -3.93
C ILE A 143 9.09 -0.15 -2.94
N SER A 144 8.97 0.25 -1.69
CA SER A 144 8.25 -0.48 -0.64
C SER A 144 6.96 0.21 -0.29
N CYS A 145 6.07 -0.53 0.37
CA CYS A 145 4.78 -0.03 0.80
C CYS A 145 4.53 -0.32 2.28
N TYR A 146 3.71 0.52 2.90
CA TYR A 146 3.08 0.30 4.20
C TYR A 146 1.57 0.52 4.05
N ALA A 147 0.77 -0.17 4.86
CA ALA A 147 -0.68 -0.02 4.86
C ALA A 147 -1.20 0.19 6.27
N GLU A 148 -2.21 1.04 6.38
CA GLU A 148 -2.97 1.33 7.60
C GLU A 148 -4.44 1.47 7.20
N ILE A 149 -5.34 1.09 8.08
CA ILE A 149 -6.77 1.29 7.91
C ILE A 149 -7.27 2.18 9.03
N GLU A 150 -8.01 3.22 8.67
CA GLU A 150 -8.60 4.19 9.60
C GLU A 150 -10.12 4.10 9.49
N ALA A 151 -10.78 3.77 10.60
CA ALA A 151 -12.23 3.71 10.67
C ALA A 151 -12.86 5.11 10.65
N ASP A 152 -14.17 5.17 10.42
CA ASP A 152 -14.90 6.45 10.39
C ASP A 152 -14.86 7.21 11.74
N ASP A 153 -14.66 6.51 12.86
CA ASP A 153 -14.46 7.11 14.19
C ASP A 153 -13.03 7.61 14.46
N GLY A 154 -12.12 7.44 13.49
CA GLY A 154 -10.71 7.82 13.57
C GLY A 154 -9.81 6.78 14.24
N SER A 155 -10.35 5.64 14.72
CA SER A 155 -9.52 4.53 15.20
C SER A 155 -8.72 3.92 14.05
N THR A 156 -7.50 3.44 14.34
CA THR A 156 -6.59 2.94 13.32
C THR A 156 -6.10 1.53 13.63
N ALA A 157 -5.86 0.75 12.58
CA ALA A 157 -5.23 -0.56 12.66
C ALA A 157 -4.15 -0.72 11.59
N ARG A 158 -3.11 -1.50 11.88
CA ARG A 158 -2.04 -1.81 10.94
C ARG A 158 -2.54 -2.79 9.87
N GLY A 159 -2.30 -2.45 8.60
CA GLY A 159 -2.42 -3.40 7.50
C GLY A 159 -1.12 -4.17 7.25
N LEU A 160 -1.22 -5.27 6.51
CA LEU A 160 -0.09 -6.06 6.03
C LEU A 160 0.19 -5.73 4.57
N ALA A 161 1.30 -5.05 4.29
CA ALA A 161 1.78 -4.78 2.94
C ALA A 161 3.04 -5.60 2.67
N GLN A 162 2.99 -6.54 1.73
CA GLN A 162 4.10 -7.43 1.40
C GLN A 162 4.33 -7.46 -0.11
N CYS A 163 5.58 -7.35 -0.53
CA CYS A 163 5.96 -7.45 -1.93
C CYS A 163 6.38 -8.88 -2.28
N LEU A 164 6.08 -9.31 -3.50
CA LEU A 164 6.56 -10.55 -4.08
C LEU A 164 6.66 -10.41 -5.61
N THR A 165 7.48 -11.25 -6.22
CA THR A 165 7.57 -11.36 -7.68
C THR A 165 6.71 -12.52 -8.15
N ASP A 166 5.75 -12.26 -9.03
CA ASP A 166 4.89 -13.29 -9.60
C ASP A 166 5.60 -14.16 -10.65
N ASP A 167 4.90 -15.16 -11.20
CA ASP A 167 5.44 -16.05 -12.23
C ASP A 167 5.77 -15.34 -13.55
N ARG A 168 5.24 -14.14 -13.77
CA ARG A 168 5.48 -13.31 -14.96
C ARG A 168 6.61 -12.31 -14.74
N ASN A 169 7.40 -12.50 -13.67
CA ASN A 169 8.46 -11.59 -13.25
C ASN A 169 7.98 -10.15 -12.98
N SER A 170 6.71 -10.00 -12.60
CA SER A 170 6.13 -8.72 -12.20
C SER A 170 6.15 -8.62 -10.68
N ARG A 171 6.80 -7.58 -10.17
CA ARG A 171 6.80 -7.28 -8.74
C ARG A 171 5.46 -6.66 -8.34
N ILE A 172 4.78 -7.32 -7.41
CA ILE A 172 3.47 -6.92 -6.89
C ILE A 172 3.57 -6.70 -5.38
N CYS A 173 2.84 -5.71 -4.88
CA CYS A 173 2.57 -5.55 -3.46
C CYS A 173 1.14 -6.02 -3.17
N LYS A 174 1.01 -6.96 -2.24
CA LYS A 174 -0.26 -7.43 -1.69
C LYS A 174 -0.49 -6.73 -0.35
N VAL A 175 -1.64 -6.08 -0.24
CA VAL A 175 -2.11 -5.39 0.95
C VAL A 175 -3.31 -6.13 1.50
N LYS A 176 -3.28 -6.40 2.81
CA LYS A 176 -4.41 -6.89 3.59
C LYS A 176 -4.67 -5.94 4.75
N ALA A 177 -5.93 -5.71 5.08
CA ALA A 177 -6.32 -4.90 6.24
C ALA A 177 -7.63 -5.39 6.83
N VAL A 178 -7.83 -5.18 8.13
CA VAL A 178 -9.08 -5.48 8.85
C VAL A 178 -9.48 -4.22 9.59
N LEU A 179 -10.75 -3.84 9.52
CA LEU A 179 -11.24 -2.66 10.25
C LEU A 179 -11.03 -2.86 11.76
N PRO A 180 -10.78 -1.78 12.52
CA PRO A 180 -10.83 -1.81 13.97
C PRO A 180 -12.14 -2.43 14.50
N SER A 181 -12.09 -2.99 15.71
CA SER A 181 -13.21 -3.72 16.31
C SER A 181 -14.50 -2.89 16.31
N HIS A 182 -15.62 -3.55 16.00
CA HIS A 182 -16.97 -2.96 15.95
C HIS A 182 -17.22 -1.92 14.86
N GLN A 183 -16.26 -1.67 13.97
CA GLN A 183 -16.41 -0.74 12.85
C GLN A 183 -16.96 -1.46 11.62
N THR A 184 -17.71 -0.71 10.80
CA THR A 184 -18.30 -1.16 9.53
C THR A 184 -17.80 -0.35 8.34
N GLY A 185 -17.03 0.71 8.60
CA GLY A 185 -16.58 1.65 7.60
C GLY A 185 -15.28 2.32 7.98
N GLY A 186 -14.47 2.56 6.95
CA GLY A 186 -13.26 3.36 7.06
C GLY A 186 -12.57 3.51 5.71
N TRP A 187 -11.25 3.70 5.79
CA TRP A 187 -10.38 4.02 4.67
C TRP A 187 -9.10 3.22 4.75
N LEU A 188 -8.83 2.43 3.71
CA LEU A 188 -7.55 1.78 3.52
C LEU A 188 -6.55 2.78 2.93
N LYS A 189 -5.50 3.09 3.70
CA LYS A 189 -4.43 4.02 3.34
C LYS A 189 -3.17 3.23 2.99
N VAL A 190 -2.64 3.47 1.79
CA VAL A 190 -1.38 2.88 1.32
C VAL A 190 -0.34 3.97 1.19
N TYR A 191 0.79 3.76 1.84
CA TYR A 191 1.97 4.60 1.78
C TYR A 191 3.03 3.90 0.93
N ALA A 192 3.80 4.66 0.17
CA ALA A 192 4.87 4.12 -0.65
C ALA A 192 6.09 5.03 -0.66
N GLY A 193 7.26 4.44 -0.86
CA GLY A 193 8.51 5.17 -0.94
C GLY A 193 9.69 4.26 -1.29
N PRO A 194 10.89 4.82 -1.43
CA PRO A 194 12.10 4.04 -1.61
C PRO A 194 12.25 2.96 -0.54
N LYS A 195 12.74 1.78 -0.92
CA LYS A 195 13.09 0.70 0.01
C LYS A 195 13.97 1.23 1.14
N ILE A 196 13.61 0.90 2.37
CA ILE A 196 14.42 1.19 3.54
C ILE A 196 15.61 0.23 3.51
N ILE A 197 16.82 0.77 3.47
CA ILE A 197 18.05 -0.03 3.54
C ILE A 197 18.44 -0.11 5.02
N PRO A 198 18.41 -1.30 5.65
CA PRO A 198 18.88 -1.45 7.03
C PRO A 198 20.34 -1.01 7.12
N SER A 199 20.69 -0.18 8.11
CA SER A 199 22.08 0.21 8.31
C SER A 199 22.90 -1.02 8.75
N ASN A 200 24.11 -1.20 8.21
CA ASN A 200 25.00 -2.30 8.58
C ASN A 200 25.61 -2.17 10.00
N ASN A 201 25.28 -1.12 10.74
CA ASN A 201 25.79 -0.94 12.10
C ASN A 201 24.95 -1.76 13.08
N ALA A 202 25.58 -2.77 13.69
CA ALA A 202 24.98 -3.65 14.70
C ALA A 202 24.45 -2.92 15.96
N ALA A 203 24.74 -1.61 16.11
CA ALA A 203 24.28 -0.78 17.21
C ALA A 203 22.92 -0.09 16.96
N ILE A 204 22.40 -0.09 15.72
CA ILE A 204 21.13 0.56 15.39
C ILE A 204 20.04 -0.52 15.38
N GLN A 205 19.08 -0.39 16.29
CA GLN A 205 17.86 -1.21 16.29
C GLN A 205 17.18 -1.09 14.92
N GLN A 206 16.87 -2.22 14.30
CA GLN A 206 16.00 -2.20 13.12
C GLN A 206 14.62 -1.73 13.57
N ASP A 207 14.05 -0.81 12.79
CA ASP A 207 12.70 -0.31 13.06
C ASP A 207 11.64 -1.13 12.34
N VAL A 208 10.50 -1.27 13.01
CA VAL A 208 9.30 -1.84 12.41
C VAL A 208 8.82 -0.87 11.33
N VAL A 209 8.56 -1.38 10.12
CA VAL A 209 8.03 -0.57 9.03
C VAL A 209 6.69 0.06 9.47
N CYS A 210 6.57 1.36 9.26
CA CYS A 210 5.43 2.18 9.67
C CYS A 210 5.27 3.40 8.74
N LYS A 211 4.17 4.14 8.91
CA LYS A 211 3.80 5.26 8.01
C LYS A 211 4.82 6.39 7.91
N THR A 212 5.66 6.64 8.92
CA THR A 212 6.64 7.73 8.88
C THR A 212 7.79 7.49 7.91
N HIS A 213 7.98 6.24 7.46
CA HIS A 213 9.01 5.90 6.48
C HIS A 213 8.64 6.26 5.05
N PHE A 214 7.36 6.52 4.77
CA PHE A 214 6.82 6.62 3.42
C PHE A 214 5.78 7.75 3.31
N SER A 215 5.53 8.22 2.10
CA SER A 215 4.48 9.21 1.85
C SER A 215 3.17 8.51 1.48
N LEU A 216 2.03 9.10 1.86
CA LEU A 216 0.72 8.56 1.46
C LEU A 216 0.63 8.58 -0.07
N ALA A 217 0.29 7.43 -0.66
CA ALA A 217 0.15 7.27 -2.11
C ALA A 217 -1.31 7.18 -2.53
N MET A 218 -2.12 6.45 -1.77
CA MET A 218 -3.53 6.31 -2.09
C MET A 218 -4.38 6.01 -0.85
N CYS A 219 -5.67 6.29 -0.99
CA CYS A 219 -6.70 6.05 0.01
C CYS A 219 -7.94 5.47 -0.70
N VAL A 220 -8.56 4.43 -0.17
CA VAL A 220 -9.80 3.87 -0.75
C VAL A 220 -10.80 3.57 0.37
N ARG A 221 -12.07 3.93 0.14
CA ARG A 221 -13.16 3.66 1.09
C ARG A 221 -13.36 2.15 1.20
N VAL A 222 -13.50 1.65 2.43
CA VAL A 222 -13.79 0.24 2.71
C VAL A 222 -15.01 0.07 3.60
N THR A 223 -15.96 -0.77 3.21
CA THR A 223 -17.23 -0.97 3.92
C THR A 223 -17.47 -2.44 4.22
N SER A 224 -18.14 -2.72 5.33
CA SER A 224 -18.54 -4.06 5.75
C SER A 224 -19.98 -4.03 6.25
N GLU A 225 -20.78 -5.02 5.84
CA GLU A 225 -22.14 -5.26 6.36
C GLU A 225 -22.14 -5.80 7.80
N ARG A 226 -20.98 -6.28 8.29
CA ARG A 226 -20.81 -6.83 9.65
C ARG A 226 -19.76 -6.07 10.42
N GLN A 227 -19.91 -6.05 11.74
CA GLN A 227 -18.86 -5.56 12.63
C GLN A 227 -17.63 -6.48 12.56
N CYS A 228 -16.45 -5.89 12.35
CA CYS A 228 -15.21 -6.65 12.34
C CYS A 228 -14.79 -7.05 13.76
N SER A 229 -14.22 -8.26 13.86
CA SER A 229 -13.53 -8.73 15.07
C SER A 229 -12.09 -8.20 15.10
N PRO A 230 -11.49 -8.01 16.29
CA PRO A 230 -10.12 -7.53 16.39
C PRO A 230 -9.15 -8.50 15.74
N PHE A 231 -8.31 -7.98 14.84
CA PHE A 231 -7.27 -8.75 14.17
C PHE A 231 -6.06 -7.87 13.90
N ASP A 232 -4.90 -8.30 14.38
CA ASP A 232 -3.62 -7.65 14.11
C ASP A 232 -2.79 -8.52 13.18
N PHE A 233 -2.19 -7.90 12.17
CA PHE A 233 -1.23 -8.57 11.30
C PHE A 233 0.17 -8.57 11.88
N VAL A 234 0.94 -9.61 11.56
CA VAL A 234 2.39 -9.71 11.83
C VAL A 234 3.12 -8.40 11.51
N LYS A 235 4.02 -7.98 12.39
CA LYS A 235 4.81 -6.77 12.18
C LYS A 235 6.01 -7.09 11.30
N LEU A 236 6.21 -6.29 10.27
CA LEU A 236 7.33 -6.42 9.35
C LEU A 236 8.41 -5.37 9.63
N TYR A 237 9.65 -5.80 9.55
CA TYR A 237 10.84 -4.94 9.63
C TYR A 237 11.34 -4.63 8.22
N ALA A 238 12.16 -3.58 8.11
CA ALA A 238 12.85 -3.30 6.86
C ALA A 238 13.75 -4.50 6.49
N ASP A 239 13.47 -5.12 5.35
CA ASP A 239 14.16 -6.29 4.86
C ASP A 239 14.61 -6.07 3.40
N TYR A 240 15.90 -6.32 3.15
CA TYR A 240 16.48 -6.23 1.82
C TYR A 240 16.00 -7.36 0.90
N ASN A 241 15.80 -8.56 1.45
CA ASN A 241 15.49 -9.77 0.69
C ASN A 241 13.99 -9.95 0.41
N GLU A 242 13.14 -9.07 0.95
CA GLU A 242 11.69 -9.05 0.77
C GLU A 242 11.01 -10.41 1.01
N PHE A 243 11.33 -11.05 2.13
CA PHE A 243 10.68 -12.28 2.53
C PHE A 243 9.17 -12.04 2.68
N TYR A 244 8.39 -12.92 2.06
CA TYR A 244 6.94 -12.89 2.10
C TYR A 244 6.44 -13.91 3.13
N VAL A 245 5.91 -13.44 4.25
CA VAL A 245 5.25 -14.27 5.26
C VAL A 245 3.93 -14.79 4.70
N GLN A 246 3.87 -16.08 4.35
CA GLN A 246 2.62 -16.72 3.92
C GLN A 246 1.76 -17.07 5.14
N GLU A 247 2.37 -17.65 6.17
CA GLU A 247 1.72 -17.97 7.44
C GLU A 247 2.72 -18.14 8.59
N PRO A 248 2.29 -17.88 9.85
CA PRO A 248 1.04 -17.21 10.22
C PRO A 248 1.12 -15.69 9.98
N GLN A 249 0.03 -15.10 9.47
CA GLN A 249 -0.06 -13.65 9.23
C GLN A 249 -0.70 -12.87 10.38
N CYS A 250 -1.27 -13.54 11.39
CA CYS A 250 -1.70 -12.89 12.63
C CYS A 250 -0.48 -12.45 13.44
N TYR A 251 -0.60 -11.38 14.23
CA TYR A 251 0.42 -10.93 15.16
C TYR A 251 0.45 -11.76 16.43
N GLN A 252 -0.75 -12.13 16.92
CA GLN A 252 -0.91 -12.86 18.16
C GLN A 252 -0.78 -14.37 17.92
N LEU A 253 0.14 -14.99 18.66
CA LEU A 253 0.29 -16.43 18.80
C LEU A 253 -0.25 -16.85 20.17
N TYR A 254 -0.72 -18.09 20.28
CA TYR A 254 -1.28 -18.65 21.50
C TYR A 254 -0.34 -19.68 22.15
N PRO A 255 -0.20 -19.67 23.48
CA PRO A 255 0.61 -20.65 24.19
C PRO A 255 0.16 -22.09 23.90
N LEU A 256 1.13 -23.00 23.86
CA LEU A 256 0.97 -24.44 23.64
C LEU A 256 0.38 -24.82 22.27
N GLN A 257 0.07 -23.85 21.41
CA GLN A 257 -0.30 -24.10 20.02
C GLN A 257 0.93 -24.32 19.16
N THR A 258 0.75 -25.14 18.14
CA THR A 258 1.78 -25.43 17.14
C THR A 258 1.41 -24.73 15.84
N TYR A 259 2.32 -23.87 15.38
CA TYR A 259 2.15 -23.11 14.15
C TYR A 259 3.06 -23.65 13.07
N HIS A 260 2.52 -23.73 11.85
CA HIS A 260 3.33 -23.90 10.65
C HIS A 260 3.75 -22.51 10.17
N PHE A 261 5.06 -22.30 10.08
CA PHE A 261 5.66 -21.09 9.53
C PHE A 261 6.07 -21.38 8.09
N CYS A 262 5.49 -20.64 7.14
CA CYS A 262 5.85 -20.72 5.73
C CYS A 262 6.19 -19.33 5.20
N ILE A 263 7.44 -19.16 4.79
CA ILE A 263 8.01 -17.89 4.32
C ILE A 263 8.50 -18.08 2.90
N ARG A 264 8.03 -17.27 1.96
CA ARG A 264 8.52 -17.30 0.58
C ARG A 264 9.67 -16.32 0.39
N GLY A 265 10.77 -16.81 -0.20
CA GLY A 265 11.89 -15.95 -0.61
C GLY A 265 11.55 -15.12 -1.84
N ALA A 266 12.28 -14.01 -2.04
CA ALA A 266 12.20 -13.28 -3.29
C ALA A 266 12.70 -14.13 -4.45
N ARG A 267 11.98 -14.10 -5.57
CA ARG A 267 12.44 -14.72 -6.82
C ARG A 267 13.44 -13.79 -7.49
N SER A 268 14.71 -14.14 -7.45
CA SER A 268 15.72 -13.58 -8.35
C SER A 268 16.49 -14.75 -8.94
N ASP A 269 16.13 -15.13 -10.18
CA ASP A 269 16.78 -16.15 -11.01
C ASP A 269 17.21 -17.46 -10.31
N TYR A 270 17.80 -18.38 -11.07
CA TYR A 270 18.28 -19.67 -10.57
C TYR A 270 19.52 -19.55 -9.66
N LYS A 271 20.04 -18.32 -9.47
CA LYS A 271 21.15 -18.00 -8.59
C LYS A 271 20.68 -17.40 -7.26
N ALA A 272 19.38 -17.45 -6.96
CA ALA A 272 18.83 -17.04 -5.67
C ALA A 272 19.69 -17.61 -4.53
N VAL A 273 20.38 -16.72 -3.81
CA VAL A 273 21.24 -17.09 -2.69
C VAL A 273 20.32 -17.64 -1.61
N HIS A 274 20.47 -18.92 -1.27
CA HIS A 274 19.74 -19.49 -0.14
C HIS A 274 20.11 -18.74 1.15
N HIS A 275 19.09 -18.32 1.90
CA HIS A 275 19.24 -17.64 3.18
C HIS A 275 18.96 -18.60 4.33
N LYS A 276 19.61 -18.41 5.47
CA LYS A 276 19.34 -19.22 6.66
C LYS A 276 18.29 -18.53 7.51
N LEU A 277 17.03 -18.97 7.43
CA LEU A 277 15.94 -18.42 8.23
C LEU A 277 15.69 -19.25 9.50
N ALA A 278 15.30 -18.58 10.58
CA ALA A 278 14.88 -19.23 11.81
C ALA A 278 13.80 -18.42 12.53
N ILE A 279 12.93 -19.11 13.25
CA ILE A 279 12.07 -18.50 14.27
C ILE A 279 12.85 -18.46 15.59
N LYS A 280 12.98 -17.27 16.17
CA LYS A 280 13.62 -17.03 17.47
C LYS A 280 12.56 -16.81 18.54
N SER A 281 12.60 -17.62 19.59
CA SER A 281 11.72 -17.50 20.75
C SER A 281 12.18 -16.41 21.73
N PRO A 282 11.32 -16.00 22.69
CA PRO A 282 11.66 -15.03 23.73
C PRO A 282 12.90 -15.39 24.56
N ASN A 283 13.12 -16.68 24.83
CA ASN A 283 14.29 -17.19 25.55
C ASN A 283 15.53 -17.42 24.67
N GLY A 284 15.49 -17.00 23.40
CA GLY A 284 16.61 -17.06 22.47
C GLY A 284 16.81 -18.40 21.72
N LYS A 285 15.95 -19.40 21.94
CA LYS A 285 16.00 -20.65 21.17
C LYS A 285 15.65 -20.40 19.71
N LEU A 286 16.42 -21.02 18.81
CA LEU A 286 16.25 -20.90 17.36
C LEU A 286 15.63 -22.17 16.78
N TYR A 287 14.58 -21.99 15.98
CA TYR A 287 13.92 -23.04 15.21
C TYR A 287 14.19 -22.78 13.73
N LYS A 288 15.14 -23.52 13.15
CA LYS A 288 15.53 -23.31 11.74
C LYS A 288 14.38 -23.71 10.81
N LEU A 289 14.16 -22.89 9.79
CA LEU A 289 13.23 -23.20 8.71
C LEU A 289 13.97 -23.95 7.61
N MET A 290 13.33 -25.01 7.09
CA MET A 290 13.84 -25.83 6.01
C MET A 290 13.51 -25.18 4.67
N TYR A 291 14.52 -24.95 3.85
CA TYR A 291 14.32 -24.39 2.52
C TYR A 291 13.86 -25.45 1.53
N GLN A 292 12.79 -25.16 0.81
CA GLN A 292 12.23 -25.96 -0.27
C GLN A 292 12.55 -25.27 -1.62
N PRO A 293 13.55 -25.77 -2.39
CA PRO A 293 13.99 -25.11 -3.61
C PRO A 293 12.93 -25.05 -4.72
N GLN A 294 11.99 -26.00 -4.75
CA GLN A 294 10.96 -26.08 -5.78
C GLN A 294 10.01 -24.87 -5.72
N ASP A 295 9.55 -24.53 -4.51
CA ASP A 295 8.60 -23.45 -4.28
C ASP A 295 9.25 -22.13 -3.84
N GLN A 296 10.56 -22.17 -3.58
CA GLN A 296 11.33 -21.06 -3.00
C GLN A 296 10.76 -20.64 -1.62
N THR A 297 10.34 -21.64 -0.83
CA THR A 297 9.76 -21.44 0.50
C THR A 297 10.70 -21.92 1.60
N TYR A 298 10.54 -21.36 2.78
CA TYR A 298 11.19 -21.76 4.02
C TYR A 298 10.10 -22.17 5.00
N GLU A 299 10.14 -23.43 5.42
CA GLU A 299 9.05 -24.05 6.15
C GLU A 299 9.52 -24.66 7.47
N GLY A 300 8.70 -24.57 8.50
CA GLY A 300 9.01 -25.18 9.79
C GLY A 300 7.83 -25.11 10.74
N THR A 301 7.72 -26.12 11.60
CA THR A 301 6.65 -26.22 12.57
C THR A 301 7.21 -25.93 13.97
N VAL A 302 6.58 -24.99 14.69
CA VAL A 302 7.06 -24.54 16.00
C VAL A 302 5.91 -24.51 17.00
N THR A 303 6.09 -25.22 18.12
CA THR A 303 5.20 -25.13 19.27
C THR A 303 5.59 -23.94 20.13
N VAL A 304 4.65 -23.01 20.32
CA VAL A 304 4.85 -21.77 21.08
C VAL A 304 4.73 -22.09 22.57
N SER A 305 5.85 -22.31 23.24
CA SER A 305 5.87 -22.74 24.65
C SER A 305 6.12 -21.62 25.67
N VAL A 306 6.48 -20.42 25.20
CA VAL A 306 6.89 -19.30 26.07
C VAL A 306 6.23 -18.01 25.59
N ALA A 307 5.73 -17.22 26.53
CA ALA A 307 5.21 -15.89 26.26
C ALA A 307 6.33 -14.86 26.02
N GLY A 308 5.98 -13.81 25.27
CA GLY A 308 6.87 -12.76 24.84
C GLY A 308 6.90 -12.62 23.32
N LYS A 309 7.92 -11.91 22.82
CA LYS A 309 8.09 -11.65 21.39
C LYS A 309 8.80 -12.80 20.68
N TRP A 310 8.24 -13.20 19.55
CA TRP A 310 8.78 -14.19 18.64
C TRP A 310 9.19 -13.51 17.34
N PHE A 311 10.32 -13.90 16.76
CA PHE A 311 10.88 -13.21 15.61
C PHE A 311 11.22 -14.17 14.48
N LEU A 312 10.93 -13.77 13.25
CA LEU A 312 11.58 -14.36 12.08
C LEU A 312 12.89 -13.62 11.87
N ILE A 313 14.00 -14.36 11.86
CA ILE A 313 15.33 -13.81 11.66
C ILE A 313 16.00 -14.42 10.44
N CYS A 314 16.80 -13.63 9.74
CA CYS A 314 17.70 -14.08 8.69
C CYS A 314 19.14 -14.04 9.22
N LEU A 315 19.82 -15.20 9.22
CA LEU A 315 21.20 -15.34 9.65
C LEU A 315 22.15 -14.95 8.53
N LEU A 316 23.14 -14.11 8.82
CA LEU A 316 24.14 -13.64 7.86
C LEU A 316 25.26 -14.69 7.70
N HIS A 317 25.64 -15.01 6.45
CA HIS A 317 26.54 -16.13 6.16
C HIS A 317 28.00 -15.95 6.64
N HIS A 318 28.47 -14.72 6.86
CA HIS A 318 29.92 -14.44 7.03
C HIS A 318 30.31 -13.65 8.28
N THR A 319 29.37 -13.04 9.01
CA THR A 319 29.68 -12.07 10.09
C THR A 319 29.19 -12.47 11.48
N GLY A 320 28.58 -13.66 11.63
CA GLY A 320 28.02 -14.11 12.91
C GLY A 320 26.81 -13.30 13.40
N GLY A 321 26.21 -12.49 12.53
CA GLY A 321 25.05 -11.65 12.82
C GLY A 321 23.74 -12.21 12.28
N TRP A 322 22.64 -11.59 12.70
CA TRP A 322 21.30 -11.83 12.18
C TRP A 322 20.52 -10.51 12.16
N TYR A 323 19.47 -10.47 11.36
CA TYR A 323 18.55 -9.34 11.34
C TYR A 323 17.10 -9.84 11.39
N THR A 324 16.22 -9.03 11.95
CA THR A 324 14.79 -9.29 12.09
C THR A 324 14.07 -8.99 10.79
N VAL A 325 13.21 -9.92 10.38
CA VAL A 325 12.31 -9.78 9.22
C VAL A 325 10.89 -9.51 9.69
N ALA A 326 10.43 -10.24 10.72
CA ALA A 326 9.08 -10.12 11.25
C ALA A 326 9.01 -10.38 12.77
N GLU A 327 8.00 -9.80 13.42
CA GLU A 327 7.69 -9.95 14.85
C GLU A 327 6.24 -10.40 15.06
N TRP A 328 6.10 -11.40 15.93
CA TRP A 328 4.87 -11.88 16.54
C TRP A 328 4.92 -11.69 18.05
N SER A 329 3.76 -11.76 18.70
CA SER A 329 3.63 -11.73 20.16
C SER A 329 2.85 -12.95 20.65
N CYS A 330 3.31 -13.53 21.74
CA CYS A 330 2.54 -14.50 22.52
C CYS A 330 2.31 -13.91 23.90
N SER A 331 1.08 -13.61 24.27
CA SER A 331 0.70 -13.29 25.65
C SER A 331 0.00 -14.49 26.29
N ILE A 332 0.25 -14.69 27.59
CA ILE A 332 -0.57 -15.60 28.40
C ILE A 332 -1.89 -14.85 28.63
N PRO A 333 -3.05 -15.48 28.34
CA PRO A 333 -4.35 -14.87 28.61
C PRO A 333 -4.58 -14.57 30.08
#